data_AF-A0A1I7Z755-F1
#
_entry.id   AF-A0A1I7Z755-F1
#
_cell.length_a   1.000
_cell.length_b   1.000
_cell.length_c   1.000
_cell.angle_alpha   90.00
_cell.angle_beta   90.00
_cell.angle_gamma   90.00
#
_symmetry.space_group_name_H-M   'P 1'
#
loop_
_entity.id
_entity.type
_entity.pdbx_description
1 polymer ?
#
loop_
_entity_poly.entity_id
_entity_poly.type
_entity_poly.pdbx_seq_one_letter_code
_entity_poly.pdbx_strand_id
1 'polypeptide(L)'
;MLWGSYFEKTLETKSKKKRKDKKKATVAEEEESNALDAFKPKFFDLLPFVLARGSWLLIGELKSHLQESLNKPKEVDESQEESEEVVRSKRVTVEPVIYEMASDVKAVSTNDAKMEEKYLIEKIQNSVAKEISTKGQKWSKEEISKLIKMSTTKYPVGSTNRWQNLARELNRSVDDITSTIEKLRRKEETYSLESLQSQTKKADLSNQTKKADLSKSLDDATPAPQKAELEWTQNEQKLLETALQHFPKGTPERWEKVASCVPNKTPAQCMDRFKQLAEMVRQRKLQQQSAK
;
A
#
# COMPACT_ATOMS: atom_id res chain seq x y z
N MET A 1 -22.50 -15.33 -8.51
CA MET A 1 -23.33 -16.53 -8.69
C MET A 1 -22.47 -17.69 -9.18
N LEU A 2 -21.90 -18.49 -8.29
CA LEU A 2 -20.97 -19.57 -8.68
C LEU A 2 -21.60 -20.60 -9.61
N TRP A 3 -22.89 -20.92 -9.42
CA TRP A 3 -23.65 -21.82 -10.29
C TRP A 3 -23.94 -21.25 -11.68
N GLY A 4 -24.13 -19.93 -11.81
CA GLY A 4 -24.40 -19.28 -13.09
C GLY A 4 -23.20 -19.40 -14.04
N SER A 5 -22.01 -19.05 -13.57
CA SER A 5 -20.77 -19.17 -14.35
C SER A 5 -20.41 -20.62 -14.66
N TYR A 6 -20.68 -21.56 -13.74
CA TYR A 6 -20.51 -22.99 -13.99
C TYR A 6 -21.43 -23.49 -15.10
N PHE A 7 -22.71 -23.08 -15.08
CA PHE A 7 -23.70 -23.49 -16.06
C PHE A 7 -23.42 -22.89 -17.44
N GLU A 8 -23.04 -21.61 -17.50
CA GLU A 8 -22.63 -20.91 -18.72
C GLU A 8 -21.45 -21.61 -19.40
N LYS A 9 -20.41 -21.94 -18.63
CA LYS A 9 -19.24 -22.66 -19.14
C LYS A 9 -19.56 -24.09 -19.60
N THR A 10 -20.52 -24.74 -18.95
CA THR A 10 -21.04 -26.06 -19.36
C THR A 10 -21.84 -25.99 -20.68
N LEU A 11 -22.55 -24.88 -20.92
CA LEU A 11 -23.26 -24.67 -22.18
C LEU A 11 -22.31 -24.33 -23.33
N GLU A 12 -21.26 -23.55 -23.06
CA GLU A 12 -20.23 -23.21 -24.05
C GLU A 12 -19.45 -24.44 -24.54
N THR A 13 -19.06 -25.35 -23.64
CA THR A 13 -18.38 -26.61 -24.02
C THR A 13 -19.29 -27.49 -24.87
N LYS A 14 -20.57 -27.61 -24.51
CA LYS A 14 -21.58 -28.33 -25.30
C LYS A 14 -21.85 -27.70 -26.67
N SER A 15 -21.84 -26.36 -26.78
CA SER A 15 -22.02 -25.66 -28.05
C SER A 15 -20.80 -25.81 -28.97
N LYS A 16 -19.58 -25.85 -28.43
CA LYS A 16 -18.34 -26.08 -29.18
C LYS A 16 -18.27 -27.51 -29.74
N LYS A 17 -18.84 -28.50 -29.04
CA LYS A 17 -18.95 -29.91 -29.50
C LYS A 17 -19.75 -30.07 -30.80
N LYS A 18 -20.74 -29.20 -31.05
CA LYS A 18 -21.58 -29.24 -32.26
C LYS A 18 -20.88 -28.76 -33.53
N ARG A 19 -19.69 -28.16 -33.41
CA ARG A 19 -18.95 -27.51 -34.52
C ARG A 19 -17.61 -28.18 -34.90
N LYS A 20 -17.16 -29.25 -34.22
CA LYS A 20 -15.80 -29.82 -34.41
C LYS A 20 -15.82 -31.31 -34.73
N ASP A 21 -14.99 -31.73 -35.70
CA ASP A 21 -14.89 -33.12 -36.18
C ASP A 21 -14.48 -34.14 -35.11
N LYS A 22 -15.13 -35.31 -35.16
CA LYS A 22 -15.27 -36.34 -34.11
C LYS A 22 -13.98 -36.94 -33.53
N LYS A 23 -12.81 -36.80 -34.17
CA LYS A 23 -11.57 -37.55 -33.79
C LYS A 23 -10.53 -36.76 -32.99
N LYS A 24 -10.51 -35.42 -33.06
CA LYS A 24 -9.56 -34.57 -32.30
C LYS A 24 -10.19 -33.96 -31.04
N ALA A 25 -11.49 -34.16 -30.86
CA ALA A 25 -12.26 -33.61 -29.74
C ALA A 25 -12.13 -34.47 -28.47
N THR A 26 -12.03 -35.80 -28.57
CA THR A 26 -12.21 -36.72 -27.43
C THR A 26 -11.17 -36.54 -26.31
N VAL A 27 -9.89 -36.36 -26.65
CA VAL A 27 -8.81 -36.27 -25.65
C VAL A 27 -8.79 -34.91 -24.93
N ALA A 28 -8.98 -33.81 -25.67
CA ALA A 28 -9.05 -32.47 -25.07
C ALA A 28 -10.37 -32.24 -24.28
N GLU A 29 -11.41 -33.00 -24.60
CA GLU A 29 -12.74 -32.90 -23.98
C GLU A 29 -12.82 -33.65 -22.65
N GLU A 30 -12.10 -34.75 -22.47
CA GLU A 30 -11.96 -35.44 -21.18
C GLU A 30 -11.21 -34.57 -20.17
N GLU A 31 -10.16 -33.84 -20.61
CA GLU A 31 -9.44 -32.91 -19.73
C GLU A 31 -10.27 -31.68 -19.34
N GLU A 32 -11.00 -31.06 -20.29
CA GLU A 32 -11.86 -29.91 -19.99
C GLU A 32 -13.06 -30.29 -19.11
N SER A 33 -13.68 -31.45 -19.32
CA SER A 33 -14.81 -31.92 -18.49
C SER A 33 -14.37 -32.29 -17.07
N ASN A 34 -13.20 -32.93 -16.92
CA ASN A 34 -12.63 -33.26 -15.61
C ASN A 34 -12.21 -31.98 -14.84
N ALA A 35 -11.69 -30.97 -15.54
CA ALA A 35 -11.38 -29.67 -14.95
C ALA A 35 -12.65 -28.88 -14.52
N LEU A 36 -13.78 -29.08 -15.21
CA LEU A 36 -15.06 -28.50 -14.80
C LEU A 36 -15.68 -29.24 -13.60
N ASP A 37 -15.57 -30.58 -13.56
CA ASP A 37 -16.04 -31.37 -12.41
C ASP A 37 -15.27 -31.03 -11.12
N ALA A 38 -13.99 -30.66 -11.23
CA ALA A 38 -13.20 -30.15 -10.12
C ALA A 38 -13.74 -28.82 -9.55
N PHE A 39 -14.49 -28.04 -10.33
CA PHE A 39 -15.04 -26.73 -9.93
C PHE A 39 -16.55 -26.76 -9.68
N LYS A 40 -17.13 -27.92 -9.35
CA LYS A 40 -18.57 -28.04 -9.05
C LYS A 40 -18.90 -27.37 -7.69
N PRO A 41 -19.62 -26.24 -7.67
CA PRO A 41 -19.96 -25.58 -6.41
C PRO A 41 -20.89 -26.46 -5.56
N LYS A 42 -20.57 -26.64 -4.27
CA LYS A 42 -21.42 -27.42 -3.34
C LYS A 42 -22.65 -26.61 -2.94
N PHE A 43 -23.81 -27.26 -2.84
CA PHE A 43 -25.07 -26.59 -2.49
C PHE A 43 -25.06 -25.90 -1.13
N PHE A 44 -24.26 -26.39 -0.18
CA PHE A 44 -24.17 -25.82 1.17
C PHE A 44 -23.32 -24.55 1.26
N ASP A 45 -22.55 -24.23 0.21
CA ASP A 45 -21.69 -23.05 0.13
C ASP A 45 -22.38 -21.86 -0.55
N LEU A 46 -23.67 -22.03 -0.84
CA LEU A 46 -24.54 -20.99 -1.39
C LEU A 46 -24.86 -19.96 -0.30
N LEU A 47 -24.65 -18.68 -0.63
CA LEU A 47 -24.88 -17.53 0.26
C LEU A 47 -26.20 -17.60 1.04
N PRO A 48 -27.37 -17.98 0.48
CA PRO A 48 -28.60 -18.10 1.25
C PRO A 48 -28.52 -19.07 2.43
N PHE A 49 -27.82 -20.20 2.28
CA PHE A 49 -27.69 -21.22 3.33
C PHE A 49 -26.62 -20.85 4.36
N VAL A 50 -25.53 -20.23 3.92
CA VAL A 50 -24.52 -19.67 4.83
C VAL A 50 -25.11 -18.55 5.67
N LEU A 51 -25.93 -17.68 5.06
CA LEU A 51 -26.64 -16.61 5.74
C LEU A 51 -27.71 -17.16 6.71
N ALA A 52 -28.44 -18.21 6.33
CA ALA A 52 -29.40 -18.89 7.19
C ALA A 52 -28.72 -19.60 8.38
N ARG A 53 -27.55 -20.22 8.17
CA ARG A 53 -26.75 -20.80 9.24
C ARG A 53 -26.20 -19.71 10.17
N GLY A 54 -25.74 -18.61 9.61
CA GLY A 54 -25.26 -17.45 10.36
C GLY A 54 -26.37 -16.78 11.17
N SER A 55 -27.57 -16.61 10.59
CA SER A 55 -28.72 -16.05 11.28
C SER A 55 -29.21 -16.95 12.41
N TRP A 56 -29.17 -18.27 12.24
CA TRP A 56 -29.49 -19.22 13.31
C TRP A 56 -28.54 -19.08 14.52
N LEU A 57 -27.23 -18.91 14.27
CA LEU A 57 -26.26 -18.66 15.34
C LEU A 57 -26.47 -17.31 16.01
N LEU A 58 -26.75 -16.26 15.22
CA LEU A 58 -27.02 -14.92 15.74
C LEU A 58 -28.29 -14.86 16.61
N ILE A 59 -29.34 -15.61 16.23
CA ILE A 59 -30.57 -15.73 17.04
C ILE A 59 -30.28 -16.46 18.35
N GLY A 60 -29.42 -17.48 18.33
CA GLY A 60 -28.96 -18.17 19.55
C GLY A 60 -28.22 -17.24 20.51
N GLU A 61 -27.29 -16.44 19.97
CA GLU A 61 -26.52 -15.45 20.73
C GLU A 61 -27.39 -14.30 21.26
N LEU A 62 -28.38 -13.87 20.48
CA LEU A 62 -29.33 -12.84 20.91
C LEU A 62 -30.21 -13.36 22.06
N LYS A 63 -30.59 -14.65 22.02
CA LYS A 63 -31.37 -15.29 23.08
C LYS A 63 -30.58 -15.40 24.39
N SER A 64 -29.29 -15.76 24.34
CA SER A 64 -28.45 -15.80 25.55
C SER A 64 -28.30 -14.40 26.16
N HIS A 65 -28.04 -13.37 25.34
CA HIS A 65 -27.91 -11.99 25.79
C HIS A 65 -29.22 -11.43 26.39
N LEU A 66 -30.38 -11.78 25.83
CA LEU A 66 -31.69 -11.42 26.37
C LEU A 66 -31.98 -12.13 27.70
N GLN A 67 -31.63 -13.42 27.82
CA GLN A 67 -31.83 -14.17 29.05
C GLN A 67 -30.93 -13.64 30.18
N GLU A 68 -29.72 -13.20 29.87
CA GLU A 68 -28.82 -12.54 30.81
C GLU A 68 -29.31 -11.14 31.23
N SER A 69 -29.96 -10.42 30.30
CA SER A 69 -30.58 -9.12 30.60
C SER A 69 -31.85 -9.25 31.45
N LEU A 70 -32.63 -10.32 31.31
CA LEU A 70 -33.82 -10.59 32.14
C LEU A 70 -33.48 -11.14 33.53
N ASN A 71 -32.39 -11.90 33.65
CA ASN A 71 -31.97 -12.48 34.94
C ASN A 71 -31.08 -11.57 35.78
N LYS A 72 -30.72 -10.37 35.29
CA LYS A 72 -30.07 -9.36 36.12
C LYS A 72 -31.06 -8.87 37.18
N PRO A 73 -30.78 -9.06 38.49
CA PRO A 73 -31.53 -8.40 39.54
C PRO A 73 -31.47 -6.90 39.30
N LYS A 74 -32.63 -6.24 39.36
CA LYS A 74 -32.72 -4.79 39.37
C LYS A 74 -32.12 -4.34 40.71
N GLU A 75 -30.86 -3.92 40.72
CA GLU A 75 -30.28 -3.28 41.90
C GLU A 75 -31.11 -2.03 42.20
N VAL A 76 -31.83 -2.10 43.31
CA VAL A 76 -32.54 -0.99 43.92
C VAL A 76 -31.46 -0.04 44.44
N ASP A 77 -31.54 1.21 43.99
CA ASP A 77 -30.74 2.34 44.46
C ASP A 77 -31.18 2.66 45.90
N GLU A 78 -30.72 1.86 46.86
CA GLU A 78 -30.85 2.08 48.30
C GLU A 78 -29.47 1.86 48.92
N SER A 79 -28.59 2.83 48.70
CA SER A 79 -27.32 2.96 49.41
C SER A 79 -27.20 4.39 49.94
N GLN A 80 -28.02 4.67 50.95
CA GLN A 80 -27.57 5.24 52.23
C GLN A 80 -26.78 6.57 52.09
N GLU A 81 -27.37 7.76 52.24
CA GLU A 81 -28.08 8.27 53.43
C GLU A 81 -27.31 8.14 54.77
N GLU A 82 -26.08 7.62 54.78
CA GLU A 82 -25.25 7.45 56.01
C GLU A 82 -23.84 8.05 55.88
N SER A 83 -23.67 9.11 55.08
CA SER A 83 -22.39 9.85 54.99
C SER A 83 -22.54 11.37 55.19
N GLU A 84 -23.72 11.82 55.62
CA GLU A 84 -23.96 13.23 55.96
C GLU A 84 -23.32 13.66 57.29
N GLU A 85 -22.71 12.75 58.05
CA GLU A 85 -22.05 13.11 59.30
C GLU A 85 -20.56 12.73 59.28
N VAL A 86 -19.71 13.76 59.35
CA VAL A 86 -18.28 13.71 59.68
C VAL A 86 -17.34 13.27 58.53
N VAL A 87 -16.89 14.23 57.72
CA VAL A 87 -15.51 14.77 57.73
C VAL A 87 -15.43 15.92 56.72
N ARG A 88 -15.51 17.10 57.31
CA ARG A 88 -15.25 18.45 56.81
C ARG A 88 -13.97 18.56 55.95
N SER A 89 -14.11 18.55 54.63
CA SER A 89 -13.10 19.12 53.73
C SER A 89 -13.11 20.65 53.86
N LYS A 90 -11.93 21.26 54.03
CA LYS A 90 -11.77 22.71 54.22
C LYS A 90 -12.36 23.46 53.03
N ARG A 91 -13.47 24.18 53.25
CA ARG A 91 -13.92 25.28 52.39
C ARG A 91 -12.77 26.28 52.26
N VAL A 92 -12.16 26.34 51.08
CA VAL A 92 -11.43 27.54 50.68
C VAL A 92 -12.49 28.58 50.41
N THR A 93 -12.59 29.56 51.30
CA THR A 93 -13.36 30.78 51.07
C THR A 93 -12.77 31.45 49.84
N VAL A 94 -13.46 31.36 48.71
CA VAL A 94 -13.13 32.15 47.52
C VAL A 94 -13.52 33.57 47.87
N GLU A 95 -12.53 34.44 48.07
CA GLU A 95 -12.77 35.88 48.16
C GLU A 95 -13.54 36.34 46.91
N PRO A 96 -14.53 37.24 47.04
CA PRO A 96 -15.16 37.81 45.87
C PRO A 96 -14.07 38.52 45.07
N VAL A 97 -13.82 38.05 43.85
CA VAL A 97 -12.92 38.73 42.91
C VAL A 97 -13.51 40.11 42.65
N ILE A 98 -12.95 41.13 43.31
CA ILE A 98 -13.21 42.52 42.98
C ILE A 98 -12.57 42.73 41.61
N TYR A 99 -13.41 42.93 40.60
CA TYR A 99 -12.96 43.26 39.27
C TYR A 99 -12.48 44.71 39.30
N GLU A 100 -11.20 44.93 39.59
CA GLU A 100 -10.58 46.21 39.28
C GLU A 100 -10.55 46.33 37.76
N MET A 101 -11.49 47.11 37.22
CA MET A 101 -11.46 47.52 35.83
C MET A 101 -10.15 48.30 35.64
N ALA A 102 -9.20 47.74 34.89
CA ALA A 102 -7.95 48.41 34.58
C ALA A 102 -8.26 49.79 33.97
N SER A 103 -8.02 50.85 34.73
CA SER A 103 -8.19 52.25 34.29
C SER A 103 -7.11 52.70 33.32
N ASP A 104 -6.10 51.86 33.08
CA ASP A 104 -4.90 52.21 32.34
C ASP A 104 -4.85 51.59 30.93
N VAL A 105 -6.00 51.13 30.41
CA VAL A 105 -6.13 50.81 28.99
C VAL A 105 -6.15 52.12 28.21
N LYS A 106 -4.95 52.61 27.87
CA LYS A 106 -4.79 53.71 26.92
C LYS A 106 -5.50 53.30 25.63
N ALA A 107 -6.51 54.08 25.23
CA ALA A 107 -7.24 53.85 24.00
C ALA A 107 -6.22 53.71 22.86
N VAL A 108 -6.14 52.52 22.27
CA VAL A 108 -5.39 52.28 21.04
C VAL A 108 -6.14 53.07 19.97
N SER A 109 -5.70 54.31 19.75
CA SER A 109 -6.09 55.08 18.59
C SER A 109 -5.77 54.23 17.37
N THR A 110 -6.77 53.91 16.58
CA THR A 110 -6.62 53.11 15.35
C THR A 110 -5.80 53.83 14.28
N ASN A 111 -5.24 55.01 14.58
CA ASN A 111 -4.36 55.82 13.75
C ASN A 111 -3.01 56.04 14.44
N ASP A 112 -2.37 54.98 14.93
CA ASP A 112 -0.98 55.04 15.36
C ASP A 112 -0.09 54.80 14.13
N ALA A 113 0.57 55.85 13.63
CA ALA A 113 1.36 55.82 12.38
C ALA A 113 2.46 54.73 12.39
N LYS A 114 2.91 54.30 13.57
CA LYS A 114 3.88 53.20 13.74
C LYS A 114 3.29 51.82 13.43
N MET A 115 1.98 51.64 13.60
CA MET A 115 1.30 50.39 13.25
C MET A 115 1.13 50.28 11.74
N GLU A 116 0.78 51.39 11.07
CA GLU A 116 0.77 51.46 9.60
C GLU A 116 2.16 51.18 9.04
N GLU A 117 3.22 51.73 9.62
CA GLU A 117 4.59 51.46 9.19
C GLU A 117 4.96 49.98 9.34
N LYS A 118 4.62 49.34 10.48
CA LYS A 118 4.79 47.88 10.65
C LYS A 118 3.98 47.08 9.63
N TYR A 119 2.74 47.46 9.37
CA TYR A 119 1.87 46.78 8.43
C TYR A 119 2.35 46.95 6.98
N LEU A 120 2.92 48.12 6.66
CA LEU A 120 3.55 48.40 5.37
C LEU A 120 4.86 47.63 5.21
N ILE A 121 5.69 47.52 6.26
CA ILE A 121 6.90 46.69 6.23
C ILE A 121 6.55 45.22 6.04
N GLU A 122 5.53 44.71 6.74
CA GLU A 122 5.03 43.33 6.58
C GLU A 122 4.43 43.11 5.18
N LYS A 123 3.70 44.09 4.65
CA LYS A 123 3.17 44.06 3.28
C LYS A 123 4.28 44.11 2.23
N ILE A 124 5.35 44.86 2.46
CA ILE A 124 6.54 44.93 1.60
C ILE A 124 7.34 43.62 1.70
N GLN A 125 7.53 43.05 2.89
CA GLN A 125 8.16 41.74 3.04
C GLN A 125 7.36 40.63 2.35
N ASN A 126 6.03 40.66 2.48
CA ASN A 126 5.15 39.73 1.78
C ASN A 126 5.10 39.96 0.26
N SER A 127 5.25 41.20 -0.23
CA SER A 127 5.35 41.47 -1.67
C SER A 127 6.72 41.11 -2.25
N VAL A 128 7.80 41.32 -1.50
CA VAL A 128 9.16 40.89 -1.88
C VAL A 128 9.26 39.36 -1.89
N ALA A 129 8.62 38.67 -0.95
CA ALA A 129 8.47 37.22 -0.99
C ALA A 129 7.60 36.74 -2.18
N LYS A 130 6.67 37.58 -2.65
CA LYS A 130 5.81 37.31 -3.82
C LYS A 130 6.50 37.56 -5.16
N GLU A 131 7.53 38.39 -5.20
CA GLU A 131 8.40 38.64 -6.36
C GLU A 131 9.47 37.55 -6.56
N ILE A 132 9.77 36.74 -5.53
CA ILE A 132 10.51 35.46 -5.68
C ILE A 132 9.54 34.33 -6.07
N SER A 133 8.44 34.67 -6.75
CA SER A 133 7.56 33.70 -7.37
C SER A 133 8.24 33.14 -8.63
N THR A 134 9.17 32.20 -8.44
CA THR A 134 9.68 31.32 -9.51
C THR A 134 8.62 30.32 -9.99
N LYS A 135 7.33 30.69 -9.94
CA LYS A 135 6.22 29.89 -10.48
C LYS A 135 6.42 29.78 -11.98
N GLY A 136 7.02 28.66 -12.40
CA GLY A 136 7.32 28.36 -13.80
C GLY A 136 8.82 28.27 -14.14
N GLN A 137 9.72 28.55 -13.19
CA GLN A 137 11.15 28.32 -13.43
C GLN A 137 11.44 26.82 -13.47
N LYS A 138 12.06 26.37 -14.57
CA LYS A 138 12.43 24.97 -14.75
C LYS A 138 13.54 24.64 -13.76
N TRP A 139 13.39 23.53 -13.06
CA TRP A 139 14.34 23.06 -12.08
C TRP A 139 15.69 22.75 -12.72
N SER A 140 16.76 23.35 -12.20
CA SER A 140 18.13 23.00 -12.60
C SER A 140 18.49 21.62 -12.07
N LYS A 141 19.37 20.90 -12.77
CA LYS A 141 19.87 19.58 -12.35
C LYS A 141 20.59 19.66 -10.99
N GLU A 142 21.28 20.75 -10.73
CA GLU A 142 21.98 21.02 -9.46
C GLU A 142 21.00 21.28 -8.31
N GLU A 143 19.89 21.96 -8.58
CA GLU A 143 18.83 22.18 -7.60
C GLU A 143 18.09 20.88 -7.26
N ILE A 144 17.85 20.04 -8.27
CA ILE A 144 17.26 18.71 -8.10
C ILE A 144 18.19 17.83 -7.24
N SER A 145 19.49 17.83 -7.51
CA SER A 145 20.45 17.04 -6.73
C SER A 145 20.58 17.57 -5.30
N LYS A 146 20.59 18.90 -5.09
CA LYS A 146 20.55 19.53 -3.77
C LYS A 146 19.27 19.13 -3.02
N LEU A 147 18.11 19.15 -3.68
CA LEU A 147 16.83 18.74 -3.10
C LEU A 147 16.87 17.28 -2.64
N ILE A 148 17.30 16.36 -3.51
CA ILE A 148 17.40 14.94 -3.18
C ILE A 148 18.33 14.74 -1.99
N LYS A 149 19.54 15.32 -2.03
CA LYS A 149 20.54 15.22 -0.95
C LYS A 149 20.02 15.76 0.38
N MET A 150 19.39 16.94 0.40
CA MET A 150 18.83 17.50 1.62
C MET A 150 17.65 16.70 2.16
N SER A 151 16.81 16.19 1.25
CA SER A 151 15.66 15.38 1.60
C SER A 151 16.01 14.00 2.18
N THR A 152 17.21 13.47 1.91
CA THR A 152 17.67 12.18 2.43
C THR A 152 18.62 12.32 3.61
N THR A 153 19.50 13.32 3.61
CA THR A 153 20.55 13.47 4.63
C THR A 153 20.16 14.40 5.77
N LYS A 154 19.49 15.53 5.49
CA LYS A 154 19.16 16.55 6.51
C LYS A 154 17.75 16.39 7.07
N TYR A 155 16.80 16.03 6.22
CA TYR A 155 15.38 15.93 6.59
C TYR A 155 14.81 14.58 6.18
N PRO A 156 15.15 13.50 6.91
CA PRO A 156 14.68 12.15 6.61
C PRO A 156 13.16 12.02 6.76
N VAL A 157 12.60 10.93 6.25
CA VAL A 157 11.17 10.65 6.32
C VAL A 157 10.73 10.59 7.79
N GLY A 158 9.82 11.48 8.18
CA GLY A 158 9.38 11.64 9.58
C GLY A 158 9.84 12.94 10.25
N SER A 159 10.71 13.73 9.62
CA SER A 159 11.08 15.05 10.15
C SER A 159 9.90 16.02 10.13
N THR A 160 9.65 16.70 11.25
CA THR A 160 8.62 17.74 11.37
C THR A 160 8.90 18.90 10.42
N ASN A 161 7.86 19.44 9.79
CA ASN A 161 7.96 20.58 8.87
C ASN A 161 9.01 20.41 7.74
N ARG A 162 9.21 19.16 7.28
CA ARG A 162 10.16 18.82 6.21
C ARG A 162 10.05 19.72 5.00
N TRP A 163 8.83 19.89 4.51
CA TRP A 163 8.56 20.63 3.29
C TRP A 163 8.81 22.12 3.44
N GLN A 164 8.45 22.69 4.59
CA GLN A 164 8.71 24.09 4.93
C GLN A 164 10.21 24.36 5.07
N ASN A 165 10.96 23.43 5.66
CA ASN A 165 12.41 23.57 5.82
C ASN A 165 13.14 23.46 4.48
N LEU A 166 12.73 22.53 3.60
CA LEU A 166 13.26 22.43 2.24
C LEU A 166 12.89 23.66 1.39
N ALA A 167 11.69 24.19 1.55
CA ALA A 167 11.23 25.42 0.89
C ALA A 167 12.11 26.62 1.21
N ARG A 168 12.43 26.82 2.49
CA ARG A 168 13.33 27.89 2.92
C ARG A 168 14.75 27.68 2.37
N GLU A 169 15.27 26.45 2.41
CA GLU A 169 16.65 26.15 1.99
C GLU A 169 16.86 26.22 0.46
N LEU A 170 15.80 25.95 -0.32
CA LEU A 170 15.83 26.01 -1.79
C LEU A 170 15.22 27.29 -2.35
N ASN A 171 14.79 28.22 -1.48
CA ASN A 171 14.09 29.45 -1.84
C ASN A 171 12.95 29.22 -2.86
N ARG A 172 12.19 28.13 -2.65
CA ARG A 172 11.10 27.68 -3.53
C ARG A 172 9.83 27.47 -2.72
N SER A 173 8.67 27.54 -3.37
CA SER A 173 7.40 27.23 -2.70
C SER A 173 7.34 25.76 -2.27
N VAL A 174 6.67 25.50 -1.15
CA VAL A 174 6.36 24.16 -0.65
C VAL A 174 5.68 23.32 -1.74
N ASP A 175 4.73 23.91 -2.47
CA ASP A 175 3.96 23.22 -3.51
C ASP A 175 4.82 22.80 -4.72
N ASP A 176 5.84 23.59 -5.05
CA ASP A 176 6.74 23.28 -6.17
C ASP A 176 7.71 22.15 -5.78
N ILE A 177 8.18 22.14 -4.53
CA ILE A 177 9.04 21.07 -3.99
C ILE A 177 8.30 19.73 -3.91
N THR A 178 7.07 19.72 -3.41
CA THR A 178 6.27 18.50 -3.33
C THR A 178 5.96 17.97 -4.73
N SER A 179 5.56 18.85 -5.65
CA SER A 179 5.29 18.50 -7.05
C SER A 179 6.51 17.94 -7.76
N THR A 180 7.69 18.52 -7.53
CA THR A 180 8.92 18.04 -8.16
C THR A 180 9.41 16.73 -7.60
N ILE A 181 9.32 16.52 -6.29
CA ILE A 181 9.63 15.21 -5.71
C ILE A 181 8.67 14.14 -6.21
N GLU A 182 7.39 14.44 -6.33
CA GLU A 182 6.43 13.50 -6.91
C GLU A 182 6.73 13.21 -8.39
N LYS A 183 7.13 14.23 -9.17
CA LYS A 183 7.60 14.06 -10.56
C LYS A 183 8.88 13.24 -10.63
N LEU A 184 9.82 13.42 -9.70
CA LEU A 184 11.07 12.65 -9.64
C LEU A 184 10.80 11.18 -9.32
N ARG A 185 9.92 10.91 -8.36
CA ARG A 185 9.50 9.53 -8.03
C ARG A 185 8.79 8.85 -9.20
N ARG A 186 7.84 9.55 -9.85
CA ARG A 186 7.21 9.06 -11.08
C ARG A 186 8.21 8.81 -12.20
N LYS A 187 9.19 9.71 -12.38
CA LYS A 187 10.21 9.56 -13.44
C LYS A 187 11.17 8.40 -13.15
N GLU A 188 11.54 8.20 -11.88
CA GLU A 188 12.33 7.05 -11.42
C GLU A 188 11.56 5.74 -11.64
N GLU A 189 10.26 5.73 -11.36
CA GLU A 189 9.36 4.61 -11.68
C GLU A 189 9.30 4.36 -13.19
N THR A 190 9.19 5.40 -14.02
CA THR A 190 9.19 5.23 -15.50
C THR A 190 10.55 4.79 -16.05
N TYR A 191 11.68 5.28 -15.55
CA TYR A 191 13.01 4.81 -15.95
C TYR A 191 13.21 3.36 -15.52
N SER A 192 12.68 2.96 -14.36
CA SER A 192 12.66 1.58 -13.92
C SER A 192 11.79 0.70 -14.83
N LEU A 193 10.65 1.21 -15.32
CA LEU A 193 9.75 0.49 -16.23
C LEU A 193 10.26 0.45 -17.69
N GLU A 194 10.83 1.53 -18.21
CA GLU A 194 11.45 1.59 -19.55
C GLU A 194 12.75 0.80 -19.61
N SER A 195 13.52 0.73 -18.52
CA SER A 195 14.67 -0.18 -18.39
C SER A 195 14.23 -1.64 -18.54
N LEU A 196 13.09 -2.01 -17.95
CA LEU A 196 12.50 -3.34 -18.08
C LEU A 196 11.92 -3.59 -19.47
N GLN A 197 11.30 -2.59 -20.12
CA GLN A 197 10.76 -2.71 -21.49
C GLN A 197 11.83 -2.63 -22.59
N SER A 198 12.95 -1.94 -22.38
CA SER A 198 14.05 -1.88 -23.36
C SER A 198 14.78 -3.22 -23.48
N GLN A 199 14.65 -4.10 -22.47
CA GLN A 199 15.11 -5.48 -22.57
C GLN A 199 14.19 -6.36 -23.43
N THR A 200 12.90 -6.01 -23.58
CA THR A 200 11.95 -6.81 -24.38
C THR A 200 11.88 -6.38 -25.85
N LYS A 201 12.22 -5.12 -26.19
CA LYS A 201 12.16 -4.60 -27.58
C LYS A 201 13.37 -4.95 -28.48
N LYS A 202 14.43 -5.56 -27.95
CA LYS A 202 15.54 -6.11 -28.77
C LYS A 202 15.27 -7.54 -29.28
N ALA A 203 14.07 -8.08 -29.09
CA ALA A 203 13.70 -9.43 -29.51
C ALA A 203 12.85 -9.50 -30.80
N ASP A 204 12.42 -8.37 -31.39
CA ASP A 204 11.44 -8.39 -32.51
C ASP A 204 11.94 -7.88 -33.87
N LEU A 205 13.25 -7.64 -34.06
CA LEU A 205 13.85 -7.34 -35.36
C LEU A 205 14.97 -8.35 -35.72
N SER A 206 14.64 -9.64 -35.91
CA SER A 206 15.51 -10.52 -36.72
C SER A 206 14.85 -11.76 -37.33
N ASN A 207 13.55 -12.02 -37.15
CA ASN A 207 12.91 -13.21 -37.72
C ASN A 207 12.42 -12.98 -39.16
N GLN A 208 13.33 -12.64 -40.06
CA GLN A 208 13.15 -12.86 -41.50
C GLN A 208 14.51 -12.88 -42.17
N THR A 209 15.16 -14.05 -42.19
CA THR A 209 15.80 -14.65 -43.38
C THR A 209 16.65 -15.88 -43.02
N LYS A 210 16.53 -16.91 -43.88
CA LYS A 210 17.46 -18.03 -44.13
C LYS A 210 17.39 -19.27 -43.22
N LYS A 211 16.55 -20.22 -43.67
CA LYS A 211 16.90 -21.65 -43.70
C LYS A 211 18.00 -21.86 -44.74
N ALA A 212 19.13 -22.46 -44.37
CA ALA A 212 19.93 -23.38 -45.19
C ALA A 212 21.13 -23.93 -44.38
N ASP A 213 21.17 -25.26 -44.32
CA ASP A 213 22.33 -26.16 -44.35
C ASP A 213 23.41 -26.31 -43.25
N LEU A 214 23.53 -27.60 -42.89
CA LEU A 214 24.71 -28.45 -42.68
C LEU A 214 25.67 -28.25 -41.49
N SER A 215 25.50 -29.19 -40.53
CA SER A 215 26.48 -30.17 -40.01
C SER A 215 27.89 -29.77 -39.52
N LYS A 216 28.12 -30.17 -38.26
CA LYS A 216 29.27 -30.97 -37.75
C LYS A 216 30.25 -30.28 -36.79
N SER A 217 30.45 -31.00 -35.70
CA SER A 217 31.62 -31.11 -34.81
C SER A 217 31.55 -30.42 -33.45
N LEU A 218 31.85 -31.27 -32.46
CA LEU A 218 32.15 -31.00 -31.06
C LEU A 218 33.51 -30.34 -30.95
N ASP A 219 33.60 -29.23 -30.21
CA ASP A 219 34.54 -29.00 -29.11
C ASP A 219 34.45 -27.56 -28.55
N ASP A 220 34.44 -27.52 -27.21
CA ASP A 220 34.99 -26.49 -26.31
C ASP A 220 34.79 -24.99 -26.62
N ALA A 221 33.89 -24.34 -25.87
CA ALA A 221 34.13 -23.06 -25.18
C ALA A 221 32.80 -22.50 -24.62
N THR A 222 32.72 -22.45 -23.30
CA THR A 222 31.90 -21.57 -22.45
C THR A 222 31.10 -20.45 -23.15
N PRO A 223 29.78 -20.36 -22.90
CA PRO A 223 29.08 -19.08 -22.93
C PRO A 223 28.36 -18.79 -21.60
N ALA A 224 28.90 -17.81 -20.88
CA ALA A 224 28.27 -16.84 -19.98
C ALA A 224 26.94 -17.22 -19.25
N PRO A 225 26.93 -17.31 -17.90
CA PRO A 225 25.75 -17.67 -17.11
C PRO A 225 24.80 -16.49 -16.78
N GLN A 226 24.85 -15.38 -17.51
CA GLN A 226 24.24 -14.11 -17.04
C GLN A 226 22.76 -13.92 -17.39
N LYS A 227 22.20 -14.70 -18.32
CA LYS A 227 20.80 -14.52 -18.77
C LYS A 227 19.79 -15.42 -18.04
N ALA A 228 20.24 -16.53 -17.46
CA ALA A 228 19.41 -17.40 -16.62
C ALA A 228 19.26 -16.90 -15.17
N GLU A 229 20.01 -15.86 -14.79
CA GLU A 229 20.02 -15.35 -13.41
C GLU A 229 18.77 -14.50 -13.09
N LEU A 230 18.10 -13.95 -14.12
CA LEU A 230 17.00 -12.99 -13.95
C LEU A 230 15.60 -13.63 -13.94
N GLU A 231 15.40 -14.76 -14.62
CA GLU A 231 14.09 -15.43 -14.70
C GLU A 231 13.92 -16.38 -13.51
N TRP A 232 12.91 -16.15 -12.66
CA TRP A 232 12.60 -17.06 -11.56
C TRP A 232 11.93 -18.32 -12.09
N THR A 233 12.64 -19.44 -12.05
CA THR A 233 12.05 -20.74 -12.36
C THR A 233 11.11 -21.19 -11.23
N GLN A 234 10.17 -22.07 -11.55
CA GLN A 234 9.23 -22.60 -10.56
C GLN A 234 9.93 -23.38 -9.43
N ASN A 235 11.06 -24.01 -9.72
CA ASN A 235 11.86 -24.73 -8.72
C ASN A 235 12.55 -23.75 -7.74
N GLU A 236 13.17 -22.69 -8.25
CA GLU A 236 13.77 -21.64 -7.42
C GLU A 236 12.71 -20.93 -6.56
N GLN A 237 11.53 -20.67 -7.13
CA GLN A 237 10.42 -20.08 -6.39
C GLN A 237 9.95 -20.97 -5.23
N LYS A 238 9.83 -22.29 -5.44
CA LYS A 238 9.50 -23.25 -4.37
C LYS A 238 10.57 -23.28 -3.27
N LEU A 239 11.85 -23.23 -3.64
CA LEU A 239 12.96 -23.17 -2.69
C LEU A 239 12.92 -21.88 -1.86
N LEU A 240 12.65 -20.73 -2.51
CA LEU A 240 12.49 -19.46 -1.82
C LEU A 240 11.34 -19.50 -0.81
N GLU A 241 10.18 -20.05 -1.20
CA GLU A 241 9.03 -20.17 -0.30
C GLU A 241 9.32 -21.07 0.90
N THR A 242 9.98 -22.20 0.67
CA THR A 242 10.39 -23.13 1.73
C THR A 242 11.39 -22.47 2.69
N ALA A 243 12.38 -21.76 2.16
CA ALA A 243 13.36 -21.03 2.96
C ALA A 243 12.72 -19.89 3.77
N LEU A 244 11.73 -19.18 3.20
CA LEU A 244 11.00 -18.12 3.90
C LEU A 244 10.13 -18.63 5.05
N GLN A 245 9.65 -19.88 4.98
CA GLN A 245 8.96 -20.55 6.08
C GLN A 245 9.94 -20.96 7.19
N HIS A 246 11.11 -21.48 6.80
CA HIS A 246 12.15 -21.92 7.74
C HIS A 246 12.80 -20.74 8.48
N PHE A 247 12.96 -19.58 7.82
CA PHE A 247 13.52 -18.36 8.40
C PHE A 247 12.46 -17.26 8.52
N PRO A 248 11.73 -17.17 9.65
CA PRO A 248 10.69 -16.16 9.86
C PRO A 248 11.26 -14.74 10.05
N LYS A 249 10.35 -13.76 10.20
CA LYS A 249 10.72 -12.37 10.49
C LYS A 249 11.43 -12.27 11.85
N GLY A 250 12.59 -11.60 11.89
CA GLY A 250 13.39 -11.42 13.11
C GLY A 250 14.67 -12.25 13.16
N THR A 251 14.87 -13.20 12.23
CA THR A 251 16.13 -13.95 12.15
C THR A 251 17.29 -13.04 11.71
N PRO A 252 18.43 -13.02 12.42
CA PRO A 252 19.63 -12.32 11.95
C PRO A 252 20.14 -12.96 10.66
N GLU A 253 20.56 -12.13 9.71
CA GLU A 253 21.06 -12.56 8.39
C GLU A 253 20.06 -13.41 7.61
N ARG A 254 18.76 -13.15 7.81
CA ARG A 254 17.67 -13.89 7.15
C ARG A 254 17.91 -14.07 5.65
N TRP A 255 18.27 -13.01 4.95
CA TRP A 255 18.41 -13.03 3.49
C TRP A 255 19.63 -13.81 3.01
N GLU A 256 20.70 -13.87 3.80
CA GLU A 256 21.89 -14.67 3.50
C GLU A 256 21.58 -16.16 3.66
N LYS A 257 20.88 -16.53 4.74
CA LYS A 257 20.39 -17.89 4.95
C LYS A 257 19.39 -18.32 3.87
N VAL A 258 18.49 -17.43 3.47
CA VAL A 258 17.54 -17.69 2.37
C VAL A 258 18.27 -17.89 1.04
N ALA A 259 19.26 -17.05 0.73
CA ALA A 259 20.06 -17.19 -0.50
C ALA A 259 20.88 -18.49 -0.51
N SER A 260 21.34 -18.96 0.65
CA SER A 260 22.04 -20.26 0.73
C SER A 260 21.16 -21.46 0.33
N CYS A 261 19.83 -21.32 0.41
CA CYS A 261 18.88 -22.35 0.01
C CYS A 261 18.40 -22.23 -1.44
N VAL A 262 18.70 -21.12 -2.12
CA VAL A 262 18.28 -20.87 -3.51
C VAL A 262 19.53 -20.73 -4.38
N PRO A 263 19.96 -21.80 -5.09
CA PRO A 263 21.15 -21.73 -5.92
C PRO A 263 20.98 -20.70 -7.04
N ASN A 264 22.07 -20.04 -7.43
CA ASN A 264 22.11 -19.02 -8.48
C ASN A 264 21.27 -17.76 -8.21
N LYS A 265 20.89 -17.49 -6.94
CA LYS A 265 20.20 -16.27 -6.55
C LYS A 265 20.88 -15.59 -5.36
N THR A 266 21.00 -14.27 -5.44
CA THR A 266 21.64 -13.46 -4.40
C THR A 266 20.66 -13.05 -3.30
N PRO A 267 21.14 -12.70 -2.09
CA PRO A 267 20.28 -12.19 -1.01
C PRO A 267 19.39 -11.02 -1.43
N ALA A 268 19.91 -10.13 -2.27
CA ALA A 268 19.18 -8.99 -2.82
C ALA A 268 18.03 -9.44 -3.74
N GLN A 269 18.28 -10.38 -4.65
CA GLN A 269 17.26 -10.93 -5.55
C GLN A 269 16.15 -11.66 -4.77
N CYS A 270 16.50 -12.44 -3.73
CA CYS A 270 15.53 -13.09 -2.85
C CYS A 270 14.65 -12.07 -2.11
N MET A 271 15.26 -10.98 -1.62
CA MET A 271 14.54 -9.91 -0.94
C MET A 271 13.58 -9.18 -1.88
N ASP A 272 14.02 -8.84 -3.09
CA ASP A 272 13.17 -8.13 -4.06
C ASP A 272 12.02 -9.01 -4.55
N ARG A 273 12.27 -10.30 -4.77
CA ARG A 273 11.20 -11.26 -5.08
C ARG A 273 10.19 -11.36 -3.95
N PHE A 274 10.64 -11.38 -2.70
CA PHE A 274 9.75 -11.37 -1.53
C PHE A 274 8.88 -10.10 -1.48
N LYS A 275 9.45 -8.92 -1.74
CA LYS A 275 8.69 -7.66 -1.80
C LYS A 275 7.59 -7.70 -2.87
N GLN A 276 7.92 -8.22 -4.06
CA GLN A 276 6.94 -8.40 -5.14
C GLN A 276 5.78 -9.31 -4.71
N LEU A 277 6.09 -10.46 -4.08
CA LEU A 277 5.08 -11.40 -3.58
C LEU A 277 4.20 -10.75 -2.50
N ALA A 278 4.80 -10.01 -1.56
CA ALA A 278 4.07 -9.31 -0.51
C ALA A 278 3.11 -8.25 -1.08
N GLU A 279 3.54 -7.46 -2.07
CA GLU A 279 2.68 -6.47 -2.70
C GLU A 279 1.55 -7.13 -3.50
N MET A 280 1.81 -8.22 -4.25
CA MET A 280 0.76 -8.97 -4.93
C MET A 280 -0.30 -9.52 -3.96
N VAL A 281 0.12 -10.02 -2.79
CA VAL A 281 -0.81 -10.48 -1.74
C VAL A 281 -1.61 -9.30 -1.17
N ARG A 282 -0.97 -8.15 -0.94
CA ARG A 282 -1.63 -6.93 -0.47
C ARG A 282 -2.69 -6.45 -1.46
N GLN A 283 -2.35 -6.40 -2.75
CA GLN A 283 -3.25 -5.99 -3.83
C GLN A 283 -4.43 -6.95 -3.96
N ARG A 284 -4.22 -8.28 -3.91
CA ARG A 284 -5.33 -9.24 -3.91
C ARG A 284 -6.26 -9.04 -2.71
N LYS A 285 -5.73 -8.77 -1.52
CA LYS A 285 -6.55 -8.48 -0.33
C LYS A 285 -7.39 -7.22 -0.52
N LEU A 286 -6.81 -6.15 -1.07
CA LEU A 286 -7.54 -4.91 -1.36
C LEU A 286 -8.64 -5.14 -2.41
N GLN A 287 -8.35 -5.87 -3.48
CA GLN A 287 -9.34 -6.23 -4.51
C GLN A 287 -10.49 -7.08 -3.94
N GLN A 288 -10.19 -8.01 -3.03
CA GLN A 288 -11.20 -8.82 -2.34
C GLN A 288 -12.04 -8.02 -1.34
N GLN A 289 -11.47 -6.96 -0.76
CA GLN A 289 -12.19 -6.05 0.13
C GLN A 289 -13.09 -5.08 -0.65
N SER A 290 -12.66 -4.59 -1.82
CA SER A 290 -13.49 -3.73 -2.67
C SER A 290 -14.61 -4.47 -3.41
N ALA A 291 -14.49 -5.80 -3.53
CA ALA A 291 -15.49 -6.65 -4.19
C ALA A 291 -16.54 -7.23 -3.22
N LYS A 292 -16.42 -6.93 -1.92
CA LYS A 292 -17.41 -7.27 -0.88
C LYS A 292 -18.23 -6.05 -0.53
#